data_AF-A0A9W6R2W8-F1
#
_entry.id   AF-A0A9W6R2W8-F1
#
_cell.length_a   1.000
_cell.length_b   1.000
_cell.length_c   1.000
_cell.angle_alpha   90.00
_cell.angle_beta   90.00
_cell.angle_gamma   90.00
#
_symmetry.space_group_name_H-M   'P 1'
#
loop_
_entity.id
_entity.type
_entity.pdbx_description
1 polymer ?
#
loop_
_entity_poly.entity_id
_entity_poly.type
_entity_poly.pdbx_seq_one_letter_code
_entity_poly.pdbx_strand_id
1 'polypeptide(L)'
;MRVILLQLAGVWAAGCCAVLAGSWTFLLAAFLGLPLFALPGAVLVFSLVYLVGMLTPDGAPLSGRPWPRAVWAAIITVLGCGASVLAYAVLNSVQADNNVVLNVLLLALPFSLVAATLTANWLARIVAALLLAVLVWLGVQLPGAGSSFTAFWHSLFSS
;
A
#
# COMPACT_ATOMS: atom_id res chain seq x y z
N MET A 1 -11.90 -18.20 -7.66
CA MET A 1 -12.25 -16.80 -8.04
C MET A 1 -12.88 -16.02 -6.89
N ARG A 2 -13.97 -16.47 -6.25
CA ARG A 2 -14.62 -15.75 -5.12
C ARG A 2 -13.68 -15.43 -3.95
N VAL A 3 -12.87 -16.40 -3.51
CA VAL A 3 -11.89 -16.22 -2.42
C VAL A 3 -10.83 -15.18 -2.76
N ILE A 4 -10.39 -15.13 -4.03
CA ILE A 4 -9.41 -14.14 -4.51
C ILE A 4 -10.01 -12.73 -4.45
N LEU A 5 -11.26 -12.56 -4.89
CA LEU A 5 -11.94 -11.26 -4.82
C LEU A 5 -12.10 -10.79 -3.38
N LEU A 6 -12.46 -11.68 -2.45
CA LEU A 6 -12.53 -11.38 -1.02
C LEU A 6 -11.16 -10.98 -0.45
N GLN A 7 -10.09 -11.69 -0.85
CA GLN A 7 -8.73 -11.35 -0.43
C GLN A 7 -8.31 -9.97 -0.93
N LEU A 8 -8.56 -9.67 -2.20
CA LEU A 8 -8.22 -8.38 -2.79
C LEU A 8 -9.04 -7.24 -2.18
N ALA A 9 -10.35 -7.44 -1.94
CA ALA A 9 -11.19 -6.47 -1.27
C ALA A 9 -10.77 -6.26 0.20
N GLY A 10 -10.37 -7.33 0.90
CA GLY A 10 -9.86 -7.27 2.26
C GLY A 10 -8.53 -6.51 2.36
N VAL A 11 -7.59 -6.79 1.45
CA VAL A 11 -6.33 -6.05 1.37
C VAL A 11 -6.57 -4.59 1.00
N TRP A 12 -7.52 -4.31 0.10
CA TRP A 12 -7.89 -2.95 -0.24
C TRP A 12 -8.43 -2.19 0.97
N ALA A 13 -9.34 -2.80 1.73
CA ALA A 13 -9.89 -2.22 2.95
C ALA A 13 -8.79 -2.00 4.00
N ALA A 14 -7.85 -2.94 4.14
CA ALA A 14 -6.67 -2.76 4.98
C ALA A 14 -5.80 -1.58 4.51
N GLY A 15 -5.67 -1.39 3.20
CA GLY A 15 -5.03 -0.22 2.59
C GLY A 15 -5.79 1.09 2.86
N CYS A 16 -7.12 1.10 2.87
CA CYS A 16 -7.90 2.28 3.25
C CYS A 16 -7.65 2.64 4.72
N CYS A 17 -7.65 1.64 5.61
CA CYS A 17 -7.26 1.82 7.01
C CYS A 17 -5.81 2.32 7.13
N ALA A 18 -4.89 1.82 6.29
CA ALA A 18 -3.51 2.28 6.20
C ALA A 18 -3.41 3.77 5.93
N VAL A 19 -4.13 4.24 4.92
CA VAL A 19 -4.07 5.63 4.47
C VAL A 19 -4.64 6.55 5.55
N LEU A 20 -5.77 6.17 6.16
CA LEU A 20 -6.41 6.95 7.21
C LEU A 20 -5.59 6.99 8.51
N ALA A 21 -5.13 5.83 9.01
CA ALA A 21 -4.31 5.74 10.21
C ALA A 21 -2.90 6.30 9.97
N GLY A 22 -2.33 6.01 8.80
CA GLY A 22 -1.05 6.52 8.32
C GLY A 22 -1.00 8.03 8.38
N SER A 23 -2.02 8.70 7.85
CA SER A 23 -2.14 10.17 7.87
C SER A 23 -2.01 10.73 9.30
N TRP A 24 -2.66 10.11 10.28
CA TRP A 24 -2.56 10.52 11.69
C TRP A 24 -1.20 10.21 12.31
N THR A 25 -0.64 9.03 12.05
CA THR A 25 0.68 8.65 12.56
C THR A 25 1.81 9.50 12.00
N PHE A 26 1.69 9.92 10.72
CA PHE A 26 2.63 10.86 10.09
C PHE A 26 2.51 12.26 10.66
N LEU A 27 1.28 12.75 10.89
CA LEU A 27 1.08 14.04 11.56
C LEU A 27 1.71 14.03 12.96
N LEU A 28 1.47 12.98 13.75
CA LEU A 28 2.05 12.82 15.07
C LEU A 28 3.59 12.74 15.03
N ALA A 29 4.15 11.98 14.09
CA ALA A 29 5.59 11.89 13.89
C ALA A 29 6.21 13.24 13.53
N ALA A 30 5.55 14.03 12.68
CA ALA A 30 6.00 15.37 12.30
C ALA A 30 5.87 16.37 13.46
N PHE A 31 4.77 16.34 14.21
CA PHE A 31 4.56 17.19 15.39
C PHE A 31 5.58 16.92 16.51
N LEU A 32 5.91 15.65 16.75
CA LEU A 32 6.84 15.25 17.80
C LEU A 32 8.31 15.21 17.33
N GLY A 33 8.57 15.34 16.04
CA GLY A 33 9.90 15.20 15.45
C GLY A 33 10.48 13.78 15.58
N LEU A 34 9.63 12.76 15.74
CA LEU A 34 10.02 11.38 16.03
C LEU A 34 9.52 10.44 14.93
N PRO A 35 10.38 10.05 13.96
CA PRO A 35 9.96 9.25 12.79
C PRO A 35 9.44 7.86 13.17
N LEU A 36 9.84 7.33 14.34
CA LEU A 36 9.34 6.06 14.87
C LEU A 36 7.82 6.05 15.10
N PHE A 37 7.17 7.20 15.24
CA PHE A 37 5.71 7.30 15.37
C PHE A 37 4.96 6.98 14.08
N ALA A 38 5.64 6.81 12.94
CA ALA A 38 5.04 6.27 11.71
C ALA A 38 4.93 4.73 11.72
N LEU A 39 5.69 4.04 12.59
CA LEU A 39 5.69 2.57 12.68
C LEU A 39 4.33 1.96 13.04
N PRO A 40 3.52 2.52 13.98
CA PRO A 40 2.20 1.99 14.29
C PRO A 40 1.29 1.87 13.06
N GLY A 41 1.38 2.80 12.12
CA GLY A 41 0.65 2.74 10.85
C GLY A 41 1.07 1.52 10.03
N ALA A 42 2.38 1.34 9.83
CA ALA A 42 2.91 0.18 9.11
C ALA A 42 2.56 -1.16 9.81
N VAL A 43 2.64 -1.21 11.13
CA VAL A 43 2.30 -2.39 11.95
C VAL A 43 0.82 -2.73 11.84
N LEU A 44 -0.07 -1.73 11.87
CA LEU A 44 -1.51 -1.92 11.72
C LEU A 44 -1.83 -2.56 10.37
N VAL A 45 -1.24 -2.03 9.29
CA VAL A 45 -1.46 -2.52 7.93
C VAL A 45 -0.95 -3.92 7.76
N PHE A 46 0.28 -4.18 8.22
CA PHE A 46 0.84 -5.53 8.23
C PHE A 46 -0.09 -6.50 8.96
N SER A 47 -0.60 -6.13 10.13
CA SER A 47 -1.49 -6.96 10.95
C SER A 47 -2.81 -7.24 10.24
N LEU A 48 -3.42 -6.23 9.61
CA LEU A 48 -4.66 -6.37 8.86
C LEU A 48 -4.45 -7.23 7.60
N VAL A 49 -3.38 -7.01 6.85
CA VAL A 49 -3.04 -7.83 5.68
C VAL A 49 -2.78 -9.27 6.10
N TYR A 50 -2.01 -9.50 7.18
CA TYR A 50 -1.79 -10.84 7.71
C TYR A 50 -3.12 -11.52 8.10
N LEU A 51 -4.03 -10.79 8.73
CA LEU A 51 -5.37 -11.28 9.08
C LEU A 51 -6.20 -11.62 7.83
N VAL A 52 -6.15 -10.80 6.78
CA VAL A 52 -6.78 -11.13 5.49
C VAL A 52 -6.21 -12.43 4.93
N GLY A 53 -4.88 -12.59 4.90
CA GLY A 53 -4.24 -13.83 4.49
C GLY A 53 -4.63 -15.05 5.35
N MET A 54 -4.99 -14.83 6.62
CA MET A 54 -5.51 -15.87 7.52
C MET A 54 -6.95 -16.27 7.19
N LEU A 55 -7.79 -15.30 6.82
CA LEU A 55 -9.18 -15.54 6.43
C LEU A 55 -9.32 -16.07 5.00
N THR A 56 -8.32 -15.85 4.14
CA THR A 56 -8.32 -16.29 2.74
C THR A 56 -7.09 -17.14 2.38
N PRO A 57 -6.86 -18.27 3.06
CA PRO A 57 -5.63 -19.06 2.89
C PRO A 57 -5.43 -19.54 1.45
N ASP A 58 -6.52 -19.84 0.72
CA ASP A 58 -6.50 -20.36 -0.66
C ASP A 58 -6.42 -19.28 -1.74
N GLY A 59 -6.42 -17.98 -1.37
CA GLY A 59 -6.42 -16.90 -2.35
C GLY A 59 -5.04 -16.65 -2.99
N ALA A 60 -3.96 -16.94 -2.25
CA ALA A 60 -2.59 -16.86 -2.73
C ALA A 60 -1.75 -18.07 -2.27
N PRO A 61 -0.76 -18.53 -3.06
CA PRO A 61 0.10 -19.65 -2.66
C PRO A 61 0.83 -19.40 -1.33
N LEU A 62 1.14 -18.13 -1.04
CA LEU A 62 1.88 -17.71 0.15
C LEU A 62 0.96 -17.44 1.37
N SER A 63 -0.36 -17.34 1.22
CA SER A 63 -1.26 -17.07 2.36
C SER A 63 -1.61 -18.32 3.19
N GLY A 64 -1.35 -19.53 2.67
CA GLY A 64 -1.82 -20.79 3.29
C GLY A 64 -1.07 -21.22 4.56
N ARG A 65 0.17 -20.76 4.79
CA ARG A 65 1.01 -21.17 5.93
C ARG A 65 1.45 -19.95 6.73
N PRO A 66 1.67 -20.06 8.07
CA PRO A 66 1.94 -18.90 8.93
C PRO A 66 3.21 -18.13 8.53
N TRP A 67 4.32 -18.82 8.26
CA TRP A 67 5.57 -18.16 7.89
C TRP A 67 5.54 -17.51 6.49
N PRO A 68 5.10 -18.22 5.42
CA PRO A 68 4.88 -17.60 4.12
C PRO A 68 3.85 -16.46 4.14
N ARG A 69 2.83 -16.52 5.03
CA ARG A 69 1.82 -15.47 5.17
C ARG A 69 2.40 -14.20 5.76
N ALA A 70 3.32 -14.30 6.72
CA ALA A 70 4.04 -13.15 7.24
C ALA A 70 4.88 -12.48 6.13
N VAL A 71 5.57 -13.28 5.31
CA VAL A 71 6.31 -12.77 4.14
C VAL A 71 5.38 -12.10 3.12
N TRP A 72 4.24 -12.74 2.82
CA TRP A 72 3.23 -12.20 1.92
C TRP A 72 2.68 -10.85 2.40
N ALA A 73 2.36 -10.76 3.70
CA ALA A 73 1.88 -9.53 4.31
C ALA A 73 2.96 -8.44 4.33
N ALA A 74 4.22 -8.81 4.58
CA ALA A 74 5.35 -7.87 4.52
C ALA A 74 5.54 -7.30 3.12
N ILE A 75 5.51 -8.13 2.08
CA ILE A 75 5.66 -7.69 0.68
C ILE A 75 4.55 -6.70 0.32
N ILE A 76 3.29 -7.04 0.62
CA ILE A 76 2.15 -6.16 0.35
C ILE A 76 2.25 -4.84 1.09
N THR A 77 2.67 -4.88 2.36
CA THR A 77 2.79 -3.68 3.17
C THR A 77 3.87 -2.76 2.63
N VAL A 78 5.08 -3.29 2.40
CA VAL A 78 6.23 -2.50 1.93
C VAL A 78 6.00 -1.93 0.54
N LEU A 79 5.62 -2.78 -0.42
CA LEU A 79 5.40 -2.33 -1.80
C LEU A 79 4.13 -1.49 -1.93
N GLY A 80 3.08 -1.81 -1.17
CA GLY A 80 1.85 -1.03 -1.12
C GLY A 80 2.11 0.37 -0.62
N CYS A 81 2.79 0.54 0.52
CA CYS A 81 3.20 1.85 1.04
C CYS A 81 4.05 2.63 0.02
N GLY A 82 5.07 2.00 -0.56
CA GLY A 82 5.93 2.66 -1.56
C GLY A 82 5.15 3.13 -2.80
N ALA A 83 4.25 2.29 -3.31
CA ALA A 83 3.41 2.64 -4.45
C ALA A 83 2.32 3.68 -4.10
N SER A 84 1.82 3.72 -2.86
CA SER A 84 0.91 4.77 -2.38
C SER A 84 1.58 6.15 -2.34
N VAL A 85 2.89 6.22 -2.03
CA VAL A 85 3.66 7.47 -2.11
C VAL A 85 3.73 7.98 -3.55
N LEU A 86 3.95 7.08 -4.52
CA LEU A 86 3.92 7.45 -5.94
C LEU A 86 2.51 7.86 -6.38
N ALA A 87 1.47 7.15 -5.94
CA ALA A 87 0.08 7.49 -6.21
C ALA A 87 -0.29 8.88 -5.65
N TYR A 88 0.23 9.25 -4.47
CA TYR A 88 0.06 10.58 -3.91
C TYR A 88 0.69 11.66 -4.80
N ALA A 89 1.91 11.44 -5.31
CA ALA A 89 2.54 12.36 -6.25
C ALA A 89 1.70 12.54 -7.53
N VAL A 90 1.10 11.46 -8.04
CA VAL A 90 0.16 11.51 -9.16
C VAL A 90 -1.06 12.36 -8.83
N LEU A 91 -1.76 12.07 -7.73
CA LEU A 91 -2.97 12.79 -7.33
C LEU A 91 -2.72 14.28 -7.09
N ASN A 92 -1.59 14.61 -6.45
CA ASN A 92 -1.19 15.99 -6.18
C ASN A 92 -0.88 16.76 -7.49
N SER A 93 -0.30 16.09 -8.49
CA SER A 93 0.01 16.72 -9.79
C SER A 93 -1.22 17.08 -10.61
N VAL A 94 -2.31 16.33 -10.45
CA VAL A 94 -3.58 16.56 -11.15
C VAL A 94 -4.56 17.41 -10.34
N GLN A 95 -4.13 17.97 -9.20
CA GLN A 95 -4.96 18.78 -8.30
C GLN A 95 -6.29 18.10 -7.95
N ALA A 96 -6.24 16.82 -7.59
CA ALA A 96 -7.40 16.05 -7.13
C ALA A 96 -7.84 16.49 -5.71
N ASP A 97 -7.93 17.80 -5.46
CA ASP A 97 -7.87 18.37 -4.11
C ASP A 97 -9.21 18.39 -3.37
N ASN A 98 -10.33 18.08 -4.05
CA ASN A 98 -11.65 18.27 -3.46
C ASN A 98 -12.41 17.00 -3.07
N ASN A 99 -11.85 15.80 -3.26
CA ASN A 99 -12.55 14.55 -2.92
C ASN A 99 -11.70 13.61 -2.05
N VAL A 100 -11.80 13.81 -0.74
CA VAL A 100 -11.11 12.98 0.28
C VAL A 100 -11.42 11.50 0.12
N VAL A 101 -12.68 11.15 -0.18
CA VAL A 101 -13.08 9.75 -0.36
C VAL A 101 -12.32 9.15 -1.54
N LEU A 102 -12.38 9.80 -2.71
CA LEU A 102 -11.69 9.33 -3.91
C LEU A 102 -10.18 9.19 -3.68
N ASN A 103 -9.56 10.14 -2.98
CA ASN A 103 -8.13 10.11 -2.68
C ASN A 103 -7.77 8.92 -1.79
N VAL A 104 -8.55 8.62 -0.76
CA VAL A 104 -8.32 7.43 0.09
C VAL A 104 -8.41 6.15 -0.73
N LEU A 105 -9.45 6.03 -1.57
CA LEU A 105 -9.67 4.84 -2.40
C LEU A 105 -8.54 4.61 -3.41
N LEU A 106 -8.07 5.68 -4.05
CA LEU A 106 -6.98 5.63 -5.03
C LEU A 106 -5.61 5.40 -4.37
N LEU A 107 -5.36 5.99 -3.19
CA LEU A 107 -4.14 5.75 -2.42
C LEU A 107 -4.07 4.34 -1.84
N ALA A 108 -5.21 3.69 -1.57
CA ALA A 108 -5.28 2.31 -1.10
C ALA A 108 -5.19 1.28 -2.24
N LEU A 109 -5.47 1.67 -3.49
CA LEU A 109 -5.45 0.79 -4.66
C LEU A 109 -4.13 0.01 -4.84
N PRO A 110 -2.93 0.59 -4.61
CA PRO A 110 -1.67 -0.13 -4.80
C PRO A 110 -1.52 -1.37 -3.93
N PHE A 111 -2.08 -1.39 -2.71
CA PHE A 111 -2.04 -2.58 -1.85
C PHE A 111 -2.72 -3.78 -2.52
N SER A 112 -3.88 -3.55 -3.14
CA SER A 112 -4.64 -4.58 -3.85
C SER A 112 -3.95 -5.01 -5.14
N LEU A 113 -3.31 -4.09 -5.85
CA LEU A 113 -2.52 -4.42 -7.03
C LEU A 113 -1.32 -5.31 -6.67
N VAL A 114 -0.59 -4.96 -5.61
CA VAL A 114 0.50 -5.82 -5.10
C VAL A 114 -0.03 -7.16 -4.64
N ALA A 115 -1.16 -7.22 -3.95
CA ALA A 115 -1.76 -8.50 -3.58
C ALA A 115 -2.14 -9.34 -4.81
N ALA A 116 -2.68 -8.69 -5.85
CA ALA A 116 -3.11 -9.34 -7.09
C ALA A 116 -1.94 -9.98 -7.86
N THR A 117 -0.74 -9.38 -7.85
CA THR A 117 0.47 -9.99 -8.44
C THR A 117 0.91 -11.26 -7.73
N LEU A 118 0.47 -11.46 -6.47
CA LEU A 118 0.78 -12.62 -5.64
C LEU A 118 -0.32 -13.69 -5.63
N THR A 119 -1.50 -13.43 -6.22
CA THR A 119 -2.62 -14.39 -6.26
C THR A 119 -2.30 -15.62 -7.11
N ALA A 120 -3.06 -16.70 -7.03
CA ALA A 120 -2.86 -17.87 -7.91
C ALA A 120 -3.34 -17.65 -9.36
N ASN A 121 -4.12 -16.60 -9.63
CA ASN A 121 -4.75 -16.39 -10.93
C ASN A 121 -3.85 -15.58 -11.88
N TRP A 122 -3.42 -16.20 -12.98
CA TRP A 122 -2.51 -15.59 -13.96
C TRP A 122 -3.05 -14.30 -14.59
N LEU A 123 -4.35 -14.24 -14.86
CA LEU A 123 -4.97 -13.05 -15.46
C LEU A 123 -4.93 -11.86 -14.48
N ALA A 124 -5.24 -12.11 -13.20
CA ALA A 124 -5.14 -11.09 -12.16
C ALA A 124 -3.70 -10.59 -11.99
N ARG A 125 -2.70 -11.49 -12.09
CA ARG A 125 -1.28 -11.13 -12.03
C ARG A 125 -0.86 -10.19 -13.16
N ILE A 126 -1.19 -10.53 -14.41
CA ILE A 126 -0.80 -9.72 -15.58
C ILE A 126 -1.44 -8.34 -15.49
N VAL A 127 -2.75 -8.27 -15.25
CA VAL A 127 -3.47 -7.00 -15.17
C VAL A 127 -2.89 -6.14 -14.05
N ALA A 128 -2.65 -6.71 -12.88
CA ALA A 128 -2.07 -5.97 -11.76
C ALA A 128 -0.64 -5.50 -12.03
N ALA A 129 0.19 -6.33 -12.65
CA ALA A 129 1.56 -5.96 -13.01
C ALA A 129 1.59 -4.81 -14.03
N LEU A 130 0.71 -4.84 -15.04
CA LEU A 130 0.57 -3.74 -16.00
C LEU A 130 0.11 -2.45 -15.32
N LEU A 131 -0.91 -2.51 -14.46
CA LEU A 131 -1.40 -1.33 -13.74
C LEU A 131 -0.34 -0.75 -12.79
N LEU A 132 0.43 -1.59 -12.10
CA LEU A 132 1.56 -1.14 -11.28
C LEU A 132 2.65 -0.48 -12.13
N ALA A 133 3.00 -1.06 -13.28
CA ALA A 133 4.00 -0.48 -14.16
C ALA A 133 3.58 0.90 -14.68
N VAL A 134 2.30 1.05 -15.05
CA VAL A 134 1.73 2.35 -15.45
C VAL A 134 1.77 3.35 -14.29
N LEU A 135 1.39 2.93 -13.08
CA LEU A 135 1.40 3.79 -11.89
C LEU A 135 2.82 4.25 -11.55
N VAL A 136 3.80 3.35 -11.62
CA VAL A 136 5.23 3.68 -11.40
C VAL A 136 5.72 4.62 -12.49
N TRP A 137 5.43 4.34 -13.76
CA TRP A 137 5.81 5.20 -14.86
C TRP A 137 5.26 6.62 -14.71
N LEU A 138 3.95 6.75 -14.44
CA LEU A 138 3.30 8.04 -14.20
C LEU A 138 3.89 8.75 -12.98
N GLY A 139 4.06 8.04 -11.86
CA GLY A 139 4.64 8.62 -10.65
C GLY A 139 6.04 9.16 -10.87
N VAL A 140 6.92 8.41 -11.56
CA VAL A 140 8.32 8.82 -11.80
C VAL A 140 8.42 10.02 -12.73
N GLN A 141 7.52 10.16 -13.70
CA GLN A 141 7.54 11.25 -14.68
C GLN A 141 7.06 12.60 -14.10
N LEU A 142 6.42 12.59 -12.93
CA LEU A 142 5.81 13.80 -12.37
C LEU A 142 6.78 14.60 -11.49
N PRO A 143 6.80 15.95 -11.64
CA PRO A 143 7.63 16.82 -10.82
C PRO A 143 7.31 16.64 -9.34
N GLY A 144 8.34 16.38 -8.51
CA GLY A 144 8.19 16.24 -7.06
C GLY A 144 8.06 14.82 -6.53
N ALA A 145 7.87 13.80 -7.38
CA ALA A 145 7.78 12.41 -6.92
C ALA A 145 9.12 11.88 -6.36
N GLY A 146 10.22 12.18 -7.06
CA GLY A 146 11.58 11.83 -6.62
C GLY A 146 11.98 12.56 -5.33
N SER A 147 11.68 13.86 -5.22
CA SER A 147 11.98 14.62 -3.99
C SER A 147 11.12 14.19 -2.81
N SER A 148 9.85 13.83 -3.01
CA SER A 148 8.97 13.33 -1.94
C SER A 148 9.44 11.97 -1.41
N PHE A 149 9.84 11.06 -2.30
CA PHE A 149 10.37 9.73 -1.91
C PHE A 149 11.72 9.85 -1.20
N THR A 150 12.62 10.70 -1.72
CA THR A 150 13.95 10.91 -1.14
C THR A 150 13.87 11.66 0.20
N ALA A 151 13.00 12.67 0.31
CA ALA A 151 12.77 13.40 1.56
C ALA A 151 12.09 12.54 2.63
N PHE A 152 11.18 11.65 2.24
CA PHE A 152 10.57 10.66 3.13
C PHE A 152 11.62 9.75 3.76
N TRP A 153 12.52 9.18 2.95
CA TRP A 153 13.56 8.28 3.48
C TRP A 153 14.64 9.03 4.25
N HIS A 154 15.02 10.23 3.82
CA HIS A 154 15.97 11.06 4.56
C HIS A 154 15.44 11.40 5.96
N SER A 155 14.18 11.85 6.10
CA SER A 155 13.63 12.20 7.40
C SER A 155 13.47 11.02 8.37
N LEU A 156 13.35 9.80 7.84
CA LEU A 156 13.24 8.56 8.62
C LEU A 156 14.58 8.04 9.16
N PHE A 157 15.70 8.37 8.51
CA PHE A 157 17.01 7.79 8.81
C PHE A 157 18.10 8.81 9.18
N SER A 158 17.84 10.11 9.08
CA SER A 158 18.81 11.17 9.40
C SER A 158 18.61 11.82 10.78
N SER A 159 17.80 11.23 11.65
CA SER A 159 17.61 11.65 13.05
C SER A 159 18.48 10.84 14.00
#